data_AF-A0A3M1QYN5-F1
#
_entry.id   AF-A0A3M1QYN5-F1
#
_cell.length_a   1.000
_cell.length_b   1.000
_cell.length_c   1.000
_cell.angle_alpha   90.00
_cell.angle_beta   90.00
_cell.angle_gamma   90.00
#
_symmetry.space_group_name_H-M   'P 1'
#
loop_
_entity.id
_entity.type
_entity.pdbx_description
1 polymer ?
#
loop_
_entity_poly.entity_id
_entity_poly.type
_entity_poly.pdbx_seq_one_letter_code
_entity_poly.pdbx_strand_id
1 'polypeptide(L)'
;MRLHLWAAVALSALAAIPAAAANLSGRLTTLVYSQQRFDVEGDSDQLPLLQFLSLDADHLGVPPLSFHLDGFAKLDLRERTYGHDLDGTLTYAYLQWYDPTTGLFARAGRHFVRSGVATTYLDGASLDWMGGLRLGVQLYAGQPVDGDLG
;
A
#
# COMPACT_ATOMS: atom_id res chain seq x y z
N MET A 1 31.06 31.11 -15.60
CA MET A 1 31.72 29.79 -15.72
C MET A 1 31.37 28.75 -14.66
N ARG A 2 30.81 29.11 -13.48
CA ARG A 2 30.52 28.10 -12.43
C ARG A 2 29.23 27.30 -12.64
N LEU A 3 28.19 27.85 -13.27
CA LEU A 3 26.87 27.21 -13.41
C LEU A 3 26.86 25.97 -14.33
N HIS A 4 27.68 25.97 -15.40
CA HIS A 4 27.76 24.84 -16.34
C HIS A 4 28.42 23.59 -15.72
N LEU A 5 29.26 23.76 -14.70
CA LEU A 5 29.91 22.65 -14.01
C LEU A 5 28.91 21.86 -13.16
N TRP A 6 27.98 22.54 -12.48
CA TRP A 6 26.93 21.88 -11.68
C TRP A 6 25.88 21.18 -12.55
N ALA A 7 25.53 21.78 -13.69
CA ALA A 7 24.62 21.15 -14.65
C ALA A 7 25.20 19.85 -15.24
N ALA A 8 26.50 19.84 -15.57
CA ALA A 8 27.17 18.64 -16.07
C ALA A 8 27.28 17.55 -14.99
N VAL A 9 27.56 17.91 -13.73
CA VAL A 9 27.61 16.95 -12.61
C VAL A 9 26.23 16.36 -12.32
N ALA A 10 25.18 17.17 -12.33
CA ALA A 10 23.80 16.69 -12.14
C ALA A 10 23.34 15.76 -13.28
N LEU A 11 23.68 16.09 -14.52
CA LEU A 11 23.35 15.26 -15.69
C LEU A 11 24.14 13.93 -15.70
N SER A 12 25.39 13.95 -15.22
CA SER A 12 26.22 12.74 -15.08
C SER A 12 25.72 11.83 -13.95
N ALA A 13 25.17 12.40 -12.87
CA ALA A 13 24.56 11.64 -11.78
C ALA A 13 23.25 10.95 -12.20
N LEU A 14 22.47 11.57 -13.10
CA LEU A 14 21.28 10.93 -13.69
C LEU A 14 21.64 9.77 -14.63
N ALA A 15 22.74 9.85 -15.35
CA ALA A 15 23.20 8.78 -16.25
C ALA A 15 23.76 7.55 -15.51
N ALA A 16 24.07 7.69 -14.21
CA ALA A 16 24.55 6.62 -13.35
C ALA A 16 23.41 5.82 -12.68
N ILE A 17 22.15 6.17 -12.95
CA ILE A 17 21.01 5.39 -12.44
C ILE A 17 20.98 4.08 -13.24
N PRO A 18 21.28 2.92 -12.64
CA PRO A 18 21.19 1.66 -13.36
C PRO A 18 19.74 1.49 -13.84
N ALA A 19 19.56 1.00 -15.06
CA ALA A 19 18.27 0.51 -15.52
C ALA A 19 17.89 -0.69 -14.66
N ALA A 20 17.24 -0.41 -13.53
CA ALA A 20 16.79 -1.43 -12.61
C ALA A 20 15.48 -1.99 -13.16
N ALA A 21 15.46 -3.30 -13.38
CA ALA A 21 14.22 -3.99 -13.70
C ALA A 21 13.37 -4.01 -12.43
N ALA A 22 12.34 -3.16 -12.40
CA ALA A 22 11.26 -3.28 -11.44
C ALA A 22 10.30 -4.36 -11.96
N ASN A 23 9.93 -5.30 -11.10
CA ASN A 23 8.85 -6.23 -11.41
C ASN A 23 7.55 -5.60 -10.95
N LEU A 24 6.66 -5.28 -11.88
CA LEU A 24 5.34 -4.76 -11.57
C LEU A 24 4.33 -5.88 -11.73
N SER A 25 3.55 -6.12 -10.69
CA SER A 25 2.37 -6.97 -10.76
C SER A 25 1.18 -6.26 -10.14
N GLY A 26 -0.02 -6.66 -10.54
CA GLY A 26 -1.22 -6.10 -9.96
C GLY A 26 -2.44 -6.90 -10.35
N ARG A 27 -3.52 -6.65 -9.63
CA ARG A 27 -4.82 -7.26 -9.84
C ARG A 27 -5.89 -6.21 -9.69
N LEU A 28 -6.75 -6.12 -10.69
CA LEU A 28 -7.98 -5.33 -10.66
C LEU A 28 -9.15 -6.30 -10.78
N THR A 29 -9.99 -6.36 -9.74
CA THR A 29 -11.19 -7.19 -9.73
C THR A 29 -12.41 -6.29 -9.66
N THR A 30 -13.35 -6.50 -10.58
CA THR A 30 -14.63 -5.79 -10.59
C THR A 30 -15.76 -6.76 -10.30
N LEU A 31 -16.60 -6.41 -9.33
CA LEU A 31 -17.79 -7.16 -8.95
C LEU A 31 -19.01 -6.27 -9.08
N VAL A 32 -20.02 -6.75 -9.80
CA VAL A 32 -21.34 -6.10 -9.89
C VAL A 32 -22.37 -7.12 -9.48
N TYR A 33 -23.27 -6.73 -8.57
CA TYR A 33 -24.39 -7.56 -8.18
C TYR A 33 -25.62 -6.70 -7.93
N SER A 34 -26.80 -7.29 -8.10
CA SER A 34 -28.07 -6.66 -7.75
C SER A 34 -28.54 -7.26 -6.43
N GLN A 35 -29.03 -6.42 -5.52
CA GLN A 35 -29.63 -6.87 -4.27
C GLN A 35 -30.95 -6.12 -4.02
N GLN A 36 -31.92 -6.83 -3.45
CA GLN A 36 -33.16 -6.24 -2.94
C GLN A 36 -33.07 -6.25 -1.41
N ARG A 37 -33.16 -5.09 -0.78
CA ARG A 37 -33.24 -4.96 0.68
C ARG A 37 -34.67 -4.63 1.08
N PHE A 38 -35.21 -5.42 2.02
CA PHE A 38 -36.48 -5.13 2.67
C PHE A 38 -36.20 -4.23 3.88
N ASP A 39 -36.30 -2.92 3.69
CA ASP A 39 -36.17 -1.96 4.80
C ASP A 39 -37.56 -1.55 5.32
N VAL A 40 -37.61 -0.95 6.51
CA VAL A 40 -38.86 -0.55 7.20
C VAL A 40 -39.69 0.45 6.37
N GLU A 41 -39.05 1.16 5.41
CA GLU A 41 -39.67 2.14 4.51
C GLU A 41 -40.05 1.58 3.12
N GLY A 42 -39.74 0.32 2.81
CA GLY A 42 -40.09 -0.34 1.53
C GLY A 42 -38.92 -1.09 0.86
N ASP A 43 -39.19 -1.67 -0.31
CA ASP A 43 -38.17 -2.35 -1.14
C ASP A 43 -37.13 -1.34 -1.64
N SER A 44 -35.87 -1.54 -1.26
CA SER A 44 -34.73 -0.80 -1.77
C SER A 44 -33.89 -1.69 -2.69
N ASP A 45 -33.91 -1.34 -3.97
CA ASP A 45 -33.27 -2.07 -5.06
C ASP A 45 -31.87 -1.46 -5.30
N GLN A 46 -30.80 -2.13 -4.86
CA GLN A 46 -29.41 -1.62 -4.98
C GLN A 46 -28.64 -2.33 -6.10
N LEU A 47 -27.74 -1.59 -6.78
CA LEU A 47 -26.86 -2.12 -7.81
C LEU A 47 -25.41 -1.67 -7.58
N PRO A 48 -24.75 -2.22 -6.54
CA PRO A 48 -23.36 -1.88 -6.23
C PRO A 48 -22.37 -2.38 -7.29
N LEU A 49 -21.40 -1.53 -7.60
CA LEU A 49 -20.18 -1.78 -8.34
C LEU A 49 -19.01 -1.72 -7.35
N LEU A 50 -18.40 -2.86 -7.05
CA LEU A 50 -17.20 -2.95 -6.23
C LEU A 50 -15.97 -3.14 -7.12
N GLN A 51 -14.91 -2.41 -6.80
CA GLN A 51 -13.62 -2.51 -7.46
C GLN A 51 -12.53 -2.72 -6.42
N PHE A 52 -11.76 -3.80 -6.57
CA PHE A 52 -10.61 -4.13 -5.74
C PHE A 52 -9.35 -3.94 -6.56
N LEU A 53 -8.36 -3.26 -6.00
CA LEU A 53 -7.06 -3.01 -6.62
C LEU A 53 -5.96 -3.48 -5.68
N SER A 54 -5.06 -4.30 -6.21
CA SER A 54 -3.78 -4.65 -5.59
C SER A 54 -2.66 -4.36 -6.58
N LEU A 55 -1.57 -3.78 -6.12
CA LEU A 55 -0.40 -3.44 -6.91
C LEU A 55 0.87 -3.68 -6.08
N ASP A 56 1.81 -4.40 -6.68
CA ASP A 56 3.11 -4.71 -6.11
C ASP A 56 4.19 -4.33 -7.12
N ALA A 57 5.16 -3.54 -6.66
CA ALA A 57 6.34 -3.19 -7.43
C ALA A 57 7.59 -3.62 -6.68
N ASP A 58 8.22 -4.70 -7.14
CA ASP A 58 9.42 -5.28 -6.52
C ASP A 58 10.71 -4.80 -7.19
N HIS A 59 11.80 -4.82 -6.44
CA HIS A 59 13.14 -4.44 -6.89
C HIS A 59 13.21 -3.03 -7.49
N LEU A 60 12.54 -2.07 -6.86
CA LEU A 60 12.46 -0.66 -7.27
C LEU A 60 13.83 0.00 -7.21
N GLY A 61 14.52 0.11 -8.35
CA GLY A 61 15.85 0.73 -8.42
C GLY A 61 16.98 -0.14 -7.85
N VAL A 62 16.69 -0.87 -6.76
CA VAL A 62 17.59 -1.79 -6.08
C VAL A 62 16.83 -3.02 -5.61
N PRO A 63 17.47 -4.20 -5.51
CA PRO A 63 16.76 -5.43 -5.15
C PRO A 63 16.00 -5.39 -3.80
N PRO A 64 16.52 -4.79 -2.71
CA PRO A 64 15.82 -4.81 -1.43
C PRO A 64 14.55 -3.96 -1.36
N LEU A 65 14.36 -3.01 -2.27
CA LEU A 65 13.29 -2.02 -2.18
C LEU A 65 12.06 -2.47 -2.97
N SER A 66 10.90 -2.42 -2.32
CA SER A 66 9.59 -2.80 -2.88
C SER A 66 8.51 -1.81 -2.44
N PHE A 67 7.42 -1.74 -3.20
CA PHE A 67 6.22 -0.98 -2.88
C PHE A 67 4.99 -1.87 -3.00
N HIS A 68 4.09 -1.77 -2.03
CA HIS A 68 2.87 -2.58 -1.95
C HIS A 68 1.68 -1.66 -1.71
N LEU A 69 0.59 -1.86 -2.46
CA LEU A 69 -0.65 -1.12 -2.37
C LEU A 69 -1.85 -2.05 -2.53
N ASP A 70 -2.86 -1.88 -1.67
CA ASP A 70 -4.14 -2.57 -1.76
C ASP A 70 -5.28 -1.70 -1.23
N GLY A 71 -6.42 -1.76 -1.90
CA GLY A 71 -7.64 -1.12 -1.47
C GLY A 71 -8.83 -1.50 -2.32
N PHE A 72 -10.00 -0.99 -1.92
CA PHE A 72 -11.23 -1.17 -2.67
C PHE A 72 -12.07 0.11 -2.70
N ALA A 73 -12.95 0.19 -3.70
CA ALA A 73 -13.96 1.23 -3.83
C ALA A 73 -15.30 0.60 -4.17
N LYS A 74 -16.38 1.24 -3.74
CA LYS A 74 -17.78 0.86 -3.94
C LYS A 74 -18.55 2.07 -4.47
N LEU A 75 -19.35 1.84 -5.51
CA LEU A 75 -20.24 2.84 -6.10
C LEU A 75 -21.62 2.20 -6.29
N ASP A 76 -22.71 2.83 -5.83
CA ASP A 76 -24.06 2.40 -6.18
C ASP A 76 -24.48 2.99 -7.54
N LEU A 77 -24.84 2.14 -8.49
CA LEU A 77 -25.22 2.53 -9.85
C LEU A 77 -26.70 2.92 -9.98
N ARG A 78 -27.55 2.62 -8.98
CA ARG A 78 -29.01 2.86 -9.04
C ARG A 78 -29.46 4.12 -8.31
N GLU A 79 -28.62 4.72 -7.48
CA GLU A 79 -28.98 5.87 -6.68
C GLU A 79 -29.14 7.13 -7.57
N ARG A 80 -30.38 7.67 -7.66
CA ARG A 80 -30.72 8.87 -8.45
C ARG A 80 -30.85 10.13 -7.60
N THR A 81 -30.67 10.04 -6.30
CA THR A 81 -31.11 11.05 -5.34
C THR A 81 -29.95 11.41 -4.42
N TYR A 82 -29.36 12.60 -4.66
CA TYR A 82 -28.32 13.26 -3.86
C TYR A 82 -26.94 12.57 -3.76
N GLY A 83 -26.13 12.78 -4.82
CA GLY A 83 -24.68 12.55 -4.75
C GLY A 83 -24.33 11.08 -4.94
N HIS A 84 -23.42 10.79 -5.88
CA HIS A 84 -22.83 9.46 -5.94
C HIS A 84 -21.94 9.29 -4.72
N ASP A 85 -22.39 8.56 -3.70
CA ASP A 85 -21.57 8.22 -2.54
C ASP A 85 -20.55 7.16 -2.96
N LEU A 86 -19.43 7.64 -3.51
CA LEU A 86 -18.23 6.85 -3.69
C LEU A 86 -17.62 6.58 -2.32
N ASP A 87 -17.69 5.32 -1.91
CA ASP A 87 -17.10 4.83 -0.67
C ASP A 87 -15.87 3.99 -1.01
N GLY A 88 -14.83 4.02 -0.19
CA GLY A 88 -13.61 3.29 -0.46
C GLY A 88 -12.60 3.32 0.67
N THR A 89 -11.85 2.24 0.77
CA THR A 89 -10.88 2.03 1.84
C THR A 89 -9.53 1.65 1.27
N LEU A 90 -8.50 2.34 1.74
CA LEU A 90 -7.10 1.94 1.54
C LEU A 90 -6.72 0.93 2.63
N THR A 91 -6.57 -0.34 2.24
CA THR A 91 -6.15 -1.43 3.14
C THR A 91 -4.71 -1.21 3.59
N TYR A 92 -3.78 -1.10 2.64
CA TYR A 92 -2.38 -0.80 2.92
C TYR A 92 -1.71 -0.08 1.76
N ALA A 93 -0.70 0.72 2.09
CA ALA A 93 0.19 1.33 1.12
C ALA A 93 1.52 1.60 1.82
N TYR A 94 2.58 0.89 1.43
CA TYR A 94 3.88 1.02 2.08
C TYR A 94 5.05 0.70 1.17
N LEU A 95 6.17 1.33 1.47
CA LEU A 95 7.48 0.92 1.01
C LEU A 95 8.05 -0.13 1.94
N GLN A 96 8.80 -1.06 1.37
CA GLN A 96 9.45 -2.14 2.10
C GLN A 96 10.90 -2.25 1.65
N TRP A 97 11.80 -2.30 2.64
CA TRP A 97 13.19 -2.68 2.46
C TRP A 97 13.41 -4.05 3.09
N TYR A 98 13.73 -5.06 2.29
CA TYR A 98 14.08 -6.39 2.79
C TYR A 98 15.44 -6.83 2.25
N ASP A 99 16.40 -6.98 3.14
CA ASP A 99 17.72 -7.50 2.81
C ASP A 99 17.99 -8.79 3.60
N PRO A 100 17.93 -9.97 2.96
CA PRO A 100 18.15 -11.24 3.62
C PRO A 100 19.60 -11.43 4.08
N THR A 101 20.56 -10.68 3.54
CA THR A 101 21.98 -10.81 3.90
C THR A 101 22.31 -10.14 5.23
N THR A 102 21.67 -9.00 5.51
CA THR A 102 21.82 -8.24 6.76
C THR A 102 20.75 -8.60 7.79
N GLY A 103 19.69 -9.30 7.37
CA GLY A 103 18.53 -9.60 8.20
C GLY A 103 17.68 -8.34 8.49
N LEU A 104 17.84 -7.30 7.68
CA LEU A 104 17.15 -6.02 7.83
C LEU A 104 15.81 -6.04 7.10
N PHE A 105 14.75 -5.75 7.83
CA PHE A 105 13.39 -5.63 7.31
C PHE A 105 12.73 -4.35 7.79
N ALA A 106 12.61 -3.35 6.92
CA ALA A 106 11.99 -2.08 7.24
C ALA A 106 10.75 -1.84 6.39
N ARG A 107 9.72 -1.22 6.96
CA ARG A 107 8.52 -0.79 6.22
C ARG A 107 8.14 0.63 6.60
N ALA A 108 7.61 1.39 5.66
CA ALA A 108 7.16 2.76 5.87
C ALA A 108 5.87 3.05 5.07
N GLY A 109 4.83 3.52 5.76
CA GLY A 109 3.48 3.69 5.24
C GLY A 109 2.45 2.95 6.09
N ARG A 110 1.24 2.74 5.56
CA ARG A 110 0.20 1.90 6.19
C ARG A 110 0.54 0.44 5.95
N HIS A 111 0.85 -0.31 7.00
CA HIS A 111 1.21 -1.73 6.87
C HIS A 111 0.79 -2.55 8.09
N PHE A 112 0.58 -3.85 7.88
CA PHE A 112 0.23 -4.76 8.96
C PHE A 112 1.46 -5.11 9.80
N VAL A 113 1.32 -5.02 11.12
CA VAL A 113 2.36 -5.35 12.08
C VAL A 113 1.86 -6.45 13.02
N ARG A 114 2.73 -7.42 13.29
CA ARG A 114 2.51 -8.46 14.29
C ARG A 114 3.73 -8.52 15.21
N SER A 115 3.54 -8.17 16.48
CA SER A 115 4.58 -8.27 17.49
C SER A 115 4.00 -8.89 18.77
N GLY A 116 4.52 -10.07 19.14
CA GLY A 116 3.99 -10.86 20.26
C GLY A 116 2.50 -11.16 20.10
N VAL A 117 1.68 -10.62 21.00
CA VAL A 117 0.21 -10.76 21.01
C VAL A 117 -0.54 -9.62 20.32
N ALA A 118 0.17 -8.54 19.91
CA ALA A 118 -0.44 -7.41 19.24
C ALA A 118 -0.43 -7.61 17.73
N THR A 119 -1.58 -7.39 17.11
CA THR A 119 -1.79 -7.40 15.65
C THR A 119 -2.61 -6.19 15.26
N THR A 120 -2.06 -5.31 14.43
CA THR A 120 -2.73 -4.07 14.03
C THR A 120 -2.17 -3.55 12.71
N TYR A 121 -2.89 -2.63 12.05
CA TYR A 121 -2.33 -1.79 11.01
C TYR A 121 -1.63 -0.59 11.63
N LEU A 122 -0.43 -0.29 11.17
CA LEU A 122 0.36 0.85 11.60
C LEU A 122 0.49 1.82 10.44
N ASP A 123 0.05 3.06 10.64
CA ASP A 123 0.42 4.20 9.80
C ASP A 123 1.71 4.79 10.35
N GLY A 124 2.84 4.40 9.76
CA GLY A 124 4.14 4.82 10.23
C GLY A 124 5.27 3.97 9.68
N ALA A 125 6.30 3.78 10.48
CA ALA A 125 7.46 2.99 10.13
C ALA A 125 7.70 1.85 11.12
N SER A 126 8.17 0.72 10.60
CA SER A 126 8.69 -0.38 11.40
C SER A 126 10.07 -0.79 10.91
N LEU A 127 10.88 -1.29 11.85
CA LEU A 127 12.18 -1.86 11.61
C LEU A 127 12.28 -3.15 12.40
N ASP A 128 12.52 -4.26 11.71
CA ASP A 128 12.96 -5.52 12.29
C ASP A 128 14.38 -5.81 11.81
N TRP A 129 15.25 -6.16 12.75
CA TRP A 129 16.61 -6.55 12.44
C TRP A 129 17.01 -7.76 13.27
N MET A 130 17.43 -8.82 12.59
CA MET A 130 17.98 -10.01 13.22
C MET A 130 19.50 -10.08 13.01
N GLY A 131 20.25 -9.70 14.04
CA GLY A 131 21.71 -9.73 14.02
C GLY A 131 22.27 -11.16 14.13
N GLY A 132 23.50 -11.36 13.65
CA GLY A 132 24.16 -12.68 13.62
C GLY A 132 24.38 -13.35 14.98
N LEU A 133 24.27 -12.61 16.08
CA LEU A 133 24.33 -13.13 17.46
C LEU A 133 22.99 -13.73 17.95
N ARG A 134 22.01 -13.94 17.05
CA ARG A 134 20.63 -14.37 17.38
C ARG A 134 19.88 -13.37 18.28
N LEU A 135 20.26 -12.10 18.21
CA LEU A 135 19.54 -11.00 18.86
C LEU A 135 18.70 -10.30 17.79
N GLY A 136 17.40 -10.21 18.05
CA GLY A 136 16.44 -9.48 17.23
C GLY A 136 16.06 -8.16 17.88
N VAL A 137 15.99 -7.09 17.10
CA VAL A 137 15.48 -5.78 17.54
C VAL A 137 14.31 -5.41 16.65
N GLN A 138 13.18 -5.07 17.27
CA GLN A 138 12.01 -4.54 16.58
C GLN A 138 11.70 -3.14 17.10
N LEU A 139 11.54 -2.19 16.19
CA LEU A 139 11.18 -0.80 16.48
C LEU A 139 9.96 -0.41 15.66
N TYR A 140 9.07 0.36 16.27
CA TYR A 140 7.83 0.83 15.67
C TYR A 140 7.63 2.30 16.01
N ALA A 141 7.23 3.09 15.03
CA ALA A 141 6.90 4.50 15.21
C ALA A 141 5.73 4.86 14.30
N GLY A 142 4.62 5.35 14.86
CA GLY A 142 3.44 5.70 14.07
C GLY A 142 2.16 5.71 14.90
N GLN A 143 1.03 5.71 14.20
CA GLN A 143 -0.30 5.62 14.77
C GLN A 143 -0.93 4.27 14.40
N PRO A 144 -1.46 3.50 15.36
CA PRO A 144 -2.33 2.37 15.04
C PRO A 144 -3.56 2.84 14.28
N VAL A 145 -4.01 2.05 13.32
CA VAL A 145 -5.24 2.29 12.56
C VAL A 145 -6.13 1.08 12.67
N ASP A 146 -7.41 1.31 12.89
CA ASP A 146 -8.40 0.26 12.87
C ASP A 146 -8.54 -0.27 11.44
N GLY A 147 -8.43 -1.58 11.29
CA GLY A 147 -8.74 -2.25 10.04
C GLY A 147 -10.25 -2.25 9.86
N ASP A 148 -10.80 -1.14 9.36
CA ASP A 148 -12.23 -1.03 9.07
C ASP A 148 -12.52 -1.84 7.80
N LEU A 149 -12.82 -3.11 7.99
CA LEU A 149 -13.45 -3.95 6.98
C LEU A 149 -14.95 -3.70 7.10
N GLY A 150 -15.41 -2.59 6.50
CA GLY A 150 -16.81 -2.17 6.51
C GLY A 150 -17.80 -3.24 6.06
#